data_AF-A0A267MND0-F1
#
_entry.id   AF-A0A267MND0-F1
#
_cell.length_a   1.000
_cell.length_b   1.000
_cell.length_c   1.000
_cell.angle_alpha   90.00
_cell.angle_beta   90.00
_cell.angle_gamma   90.00
#
_symmetry.space_group_name_H-M   'P 1'
#
loop_
_entity.id
_entity.type
_entity.pdbx_description
1 polymer ?
#
loop_
_entity_poly.entity_id
_entity_poly.type
_entity_poly.pdbx_seq_one_letter_code
_entity_poly.pdbx_strand_id
1 'polypeptide(L)'
;MPVSQENSNNLEPIENILCEVEEKLKEAISLSLEAVNKAPNAEKELFSLYKKHGNSLRDYFIYYAEKSGNSALGKKIFRSVIFKRF
;
A
#
# COMPACT_ATOMS: atom_id res chain seq x y z
N MET A 1 22.32 13.17 -34.60
CA MET A 1 21.21 13.63 -33.73
C MET A 1 21.61 13.30 -32.30
N PRO A 2 21.75 14.28 -31.39
CA PRO A 2 22.05 13.95 -30.00
C PRO A 2 20.78 13.43 -29.32
N VAL A 3 20.95 12.34 -28.59
CA VAL A 3 19.92 11.62 -27.83
C VAL A 3 19.43 12.53 -26.71
N SER A 4 18.15 12.88 -26.72
CA SER A 4 17.48 13.60 -25.65
C SER A 4 17.62 12.80 -24.35
N GLN A 5 18.18 13.41 -23.32
CA GLN A 5 18.19 12.89 -21.96
C GLN A 5 16.74 12.81 -21.47
N GLU A 6 16.11 11.64 -21.60
CA GLU A 6 14.87 11.35 -20.88
C GLU A 6 15.19 11.39 -19.39
N ASN A 7 14.61 12.37 -18.70
CA ASN A 7 14.76 12.59 -17.26
C ASN A 7 14.44 11.31 -16.48
N SER A 8 15.46 10.67 -15.92
CA SER A 8 15.40 9.47 -15.10
C SER A 8 14.74 9.64 -13.72
N ASN A 9 13.92 10.69 -13.53
CA ASN A 9 13.31 11.08 -12.26
C ASN A 9 11.78 11.23 -12.34
N ASN A 10 11.12 10.71 -13.39
CA ASN A 10 9.66 10.81 -13.46
C ASN A 10 8.98 9.82 -12.49
N LEU A 11 8.47 10.34 -11.37
CA LEU A 11 7.71 9.58 -10.35
C LEU A 11 6.19 9.61 -10.60
N GLU A 12 5.73 10.39 -11.57
CA GLU A 12 4.30 10.56 -11.92
C GLU A 12 3.56 9.23 -12.12
N PRO A 13 4.13 8.19 -12.78
CA PRO A 13 3.45 6.90 -12.89
C PRO A 13 3.23 6.22 -11.55
N ILE A 14 4.17 6.35 -10.62
CA ILE A 14 4.08 5.77 -9.28
C ILE A 14 3.03 6.52 -8.47
N GLU A 15 3.03 7.86 -8.56
CA GLU A 15 2.06 8.72 -7.89
C GLU A 15 0.62 8.41 -8.35
N ASN A 16 0.38 8.31 -9.66
CA ASN A 16 -0.94 7.98 -10.19
C ASN A 16 -1.46 6.63 -9.67
N ILE A 17 -0.60 5.61 -9.65
CA ILE A 17 -0.96 4.28 -9.11
C ILE A 17 -1.28 4.39 -7.61
N LEU A 18 -0.51 5.16 -6.84
CA LEU A 18 -0.76 5.35 -5.41
C LEU A 18 -2.10 6.07 -5.15
N CYS A 19 -2.45 7.07 -5.97
CA CYS A 19 -3.75 7.74 -5.89
C CYS A 19 -4.92 6.77 -6.15
N GLU A 20 -4.84 5.94 -7.19
CA GLU A 20 -5.87 4.93 -7.47
C GLU A 20 -6.02 3.90 -6.34
N VAL A 21 -4.89 3.50 -5.73
CA VAL A 21 -4.89 2.58 -4.58
C VAL A 21 -5.54 3.25 -3.37
N GLU A 22 -5.26 4.54 -3.13
CA GLU A 22 -5.88 5.31 -2.05
C GLU A 22 -7.40 5.36 -2.19
N GLU A 23 -7.92 5.62 -3.40
CA GLU A 23 -9.36 5.64 -3.67
C GLU A 23 -10.01 4.29 -3.38
N LYS A 24 -9.41 3.19 -3.86
CA LYS A 24 -9.91 1.83 -3.60
C LYS A 24 -9.88 1.47 -2.12
N LEU A 25 -8.87 1.92 -1.37
CA LEU A 25 -8.81 1.73 0.07
C LEU A 25 -9.92 2.51 0.80
N LYS A 26 -10.20 3.75 0.40
CA LYS A 26 -11.31 4.54 0.95
C LYS A 26 -12.67 3.89 0.69
N GLU A 27 -12.87 3.34 -0.50
CA GLU A 27 -14.07 2.57 -0.85
C GLU A 27 -14.21 1.33 0.04
N ALA A 28 -13.13 0.53 0.17
CA ALA A 28 -13.12 -0.65 1.02
C ALA A 28 -13.43 -0.33 2.49
N ILE A 29 -12.92 0.79 3.03
CA ILE A 29 -13.21 1.25 4.39
C ILE A 29 -14.71 1.57 4.52
N SER A 30 -15.27 2.33 3.56
CA SER A 30 -16.69 2.70 3.57
C SER A 30 -17.59 1.46 3.59
N LEU A 31 -17.32 0.50 2.70
CA LEU A 31 -18.05 -0.78 2.64
C LEU A 31 -17.89 -1.61 3.92
N SER A 32 -16.70 -1.60 4.52
CA SER A 32 -16.43 -2.31 5.78
C SER A 32 -17.29 -1.77 6.92
N LEU A 33 -17.38 -0.45 7.06
CA LEU A 33 -18.18 0.20 8.11
C LEU A 33 -19.67 -0.06 7.90
N GLU A 34 -20.15 0.01 6.66
CA GLU A 34 -21.54 -0.37 6.36
C GLU A 34 -21.85 -1.83 6.69
N ALA A 35 -20.91 -2.74 6.41
CA ALA A 35 -21.07 -4.15 6.71
C ALA A 35 -21.17 -4.42 8.22
N VAL A 36 -20.33 -3.78 9.04
CA VAL A 36 -20.38 -3.90 10.52
C VAL A 36 -21.68 -3.29 11.06
N ASN A 37 -22.11 -2.14 10.53
CA ASN A 37 -23.36 -1.51 10.95
C ASN A 37 -24.60 -2.41 10.68
N LYS A 38 -24.58 -3.18 9.60
CA LYS A 38 -25.66 -4.13 9.24
C LYS A 38 -25.52 -5.47 9.96
N ALA A 39 -24.31 -5.91 10.25
CA ALA A 39 -24.00 -7.18 10.90
C ALA A 39 -22.75 -7.06 11.80
N PRO A 40 -22.92 -6.76 13.11
CA PRO A 40 -21.79 -6.56 14.02
C PRO A 40 -20.84 -7.78 14.12
N ASN A 41 -21.35 -8.98 13.87
CA ASN A 41 -20.56 -10.22 13.87
C ASN A 41 -19.53 -10.28 12.72
N ALA A 42 -19.67 -9.45 11.68
CA ALA A 42 -18.74 -9.36 10.55
C ALA A 42 -17.39 -8.69 10.93
N GLU A 43 -17.31 -8.05 12.10
CA GLU A 43 -16.10 -7.35 12.56
C GLU A 43 -14.86 -8.26 12.56
N LYS A 44 -14.99 -9.50 13.08
CA LYS A 44 -13.88 -10.47 13.12
C LYS A 44 -13.40 -10.88 11.73
N GLU A 45 -14.34 -11.03 10.79
CA GLU A 45 -14.03 -11.39 9.41
C GLU A 45 -13.33 -10.24 8.68
N LEU A 46 -13.78 -9.00 8.91
CA LEU A 46 -13.13 -7.81 8.40
C LEU A 46 -11.70 -7.68 8.93
N PHE A 47 -11.48 -7.84 10.24
CA PHE A 47 -10.13 -7.84 10.80
C PHE A 47 -9.25 -8.91 10.14
N SER A 48 -9.79 -10.10 9.89
CA SER A 48 -9.07 -11.16 9.19
C SER A 48 -8.70 -10.76 7.76
N LEU A 49 -9.62 -10.14 7.01
CA LEU A 49 -9.39 -9.65 5.66
C LEU A 49 -8.30 -8.56 5.63
N TYR A 50 -8.44 -7.51 6.43
CA TYR A 50 -7.43 -6.44 6.50
C TYR A 50 -6.06 -6.98 6.91
N LYS A 51 -6.00 -7.89 7.89
CA LYS A 51 -4.75 -8.54 8.31
C LYS A 51 -4.13 -9.37 7.18
N LYS A 52 -4.92 -10.17 6.48
CA LYS A 52 -4.46 -11.01 5.36
C LYS A 52 -3.87 -10.15 4.24
N HIS A 53 -4.60 -9.13 3.80
CA HIS A 53 -4.17 -8.25 2.71
C HIS A 53 -2.99 -7.36 3.11
N GLY A 54 -3.00 -6.81 4.33
CA GLY A 54 -1.88 -6.02 4.86
C GLY A 54 -0.58 -6.81 4.98
N ASN A 55 -0.65 -8.07 5.45
CA ASN A 55 0.52 -8.95 5.50
C ASN A 55 1.03 -9.29 4.10
N SER A 56 0.14 -9.61 3.17
CA SER A 56 0.52 -9.89 1.77
C SER A 56 1.28 -8.71 1.14
N LEU A 57 0.77 -7.48 1.34
CA LEU A 57 1.42 -6.27 0.83
C LEU A 57 2.79 -6.04 1.47
N ARG A 58 2.90 -6.21 2.80
CA ARG A 58 4.18 -6.15 3.51
C ARG A 58 5.19 -7.14 2.93
N ASP A 59 4.79 -8.39 2.79
CA ASP A 59 5.68 -9.47 2.37
C ASP A 59 6.16 -9.24 0.93
N TYR A 60 5.27 -8.79 0.03
CA TYR A 60 5.62 -8.37 -1.32
C TYR A 60 6.65 -7.23 -1.33
N PHE A 61 6.43 -6.23 -0.48
CA PHE A 61 7.31 -5.07 -0.40
C PHE A 61 8.70 -5.42 0.12
N ILE A 62 8.79 -6.27 1.15
CA ILE A 62 10.05 -6.79 1.68
C ILE A 62 10.79 -7.58 0.60
N TYR A 63 10.10 -8.52 -0.06
CA TYR A 63 10.66 -9.34 -1.12
C TYR A 63 11.27 -8.48 -2.24
N TYR A 64 10.55 -7.48 -2.75
CA TYR A 64 11.06 -6.61 -3.80
C TYR A 64 12.19 -5.69 -3.34
N ALA A 65 12.14 -5.20 -2.10
CA ALA A 65 13.21 -4.40 -1.54
C ALA A 65 14.51 -5.20 -1.39
N GLU A 66 14.42 -6.46 -0.97
CA GLU A 66 15.55 -7.39 -0.91
C GLU A 66 16.08 -7.74 -2.30
N LYS A 67 15.20 -8.10 -3.23
CA LYS A 67 15.56 -8.45 -4.61
C LYS A 67 16.25 -7.31 -5.36
N SER A 68 15.85 -6.06 -5.09
CA SER A 68 16.42 -4.87 -5.74
C SER A 68 17.72 -4.37 -5.10
N GLY A 69 18.22 -5.03 -4.04
CA GLY A 69 19.37 -4.55 -3.26
C GLY A 69 19.08 -3.28 -2.45
N ASN A 70 17.82 -2.83 -2.43
CA ASN A 70 17.37 -1.59 -1.79
C ASN A 70 16.57 -1.86 -0.50
N SER A 71 16.97 -2.88 0.27
CA SER A 71 16.30 -3.27 1.52
C SER A 71 16.16 -2.12 2.52
N ALA A 72 17.12 -1.19 2.52
CA ALA A 72 17.07 0.00 3.36
C ALA A 72 15.93 0.96 2.96
N LEU A 73 15.70 1.16 1.66
CA LEU A 73 14.60 1.99 1.16
C LEU A 73 13.25 1.33 1.47
N GLY A 74 13.13 0.02 1.22
CA GLY A 74 11.92 -0.73 1.59
C GLY A 74 11.64 -0.67 3.10
N LYS A 75 12.64 -0.86 3.95
CA LYS A 75 12.44 -0.70 5.40
C LYS A 75 12.02 0.72 5.78
N LYS A 76 12.54 1.76 5.11
CA LYS A 76 12.17 3.17 5.36
C LYS A 76 10.73 3.47 4.93
N ILE A 77 10.35 3.12 3.71
CA ILE A 77 8.99 3.35 3.19
C ILE A 77 7.95 2.58 4.02
N PHE A 78 8.20 1.30 4.31
CA PHE A 78 7.27 0.52 5.13
C PHE A 78 7.14 1.11 6.53
N ARG A 79 8.25 1.53 7.15
CA ARG A 79 8.21 2.20 8.45
C ARG A 79 7.44 3.51 8.40
N SER A 80 7.63 4.34 7.38
CA SER A 80 6.94 5.63 7.28
C SER A 80 5.44 5.50 7.01
N VAL A 81 5.00 4.43 6.35
CA VAL A 81 3.58 4.18 6.02
C VAL A 81 2.85 3.49 7.16
N ILE A 82 3.48 2.51 7.83
CA ILE A 82 2.83 1.68 8.87
C ILE A 82 2.98 2.29 10.27
N PHE A 83 4.12 2.93 10.55
CA PHE A 83 4.38 3.53 11.86
C PHE A 83 4.30 5.06 11.75
N LYS A 84 3.10 5.62 11.81
CA LYS A 84 2.95 6.93 12.43
C LYS A 84 3.11 6.73 13.93
N ARG A 85 4.07 7.46 14.54
CA ARG A 85 4.12 7.70 15.99
C ARG A 85 2.74 8.23 16.39
N PHE A 86 1.95 7.41 17.09
CA PHE A 86 0.93 7.90 18.00
C PHE A 86 1.61 8.62 19.16
#